data_AF-A0AA40FDX5-F1
#
_entry.id   AF-A0AA40FDX5-F1
#
_cell.length_a   1.000
_cell.length_b   1.000
_cell.length_c   1.000
_cell.angle_alpha   90.00
_cell.angle_beta   90.00
_cell.angle_gamma   90.00
#
_symmetry.space_group_name_H-M   'P 1'
#
loop_
_entity.id
_entity.type
_entity.pdbx_description
1 polymer ?
#
loop_
_entity_poly.entity_id
_entity_poly.type
_entity_poly.pdbx_seq_one_letter_code
_entity_poly.pdbx_strand_id
1 'polypeptide(L)'
;MILSAGAINSQKILMLPGTGPRKELEKYDIQVIRIISVERNLQDHAATSGFVIGLNFISTNENISMIEEDISNYRIAYGGPLFETGTLSSLWFHTNIL
;
A
#
# COMPACT_ATOMS: atom_id res chain seq x y z
N MET A 1 -7.68 20.66 13.49
CA MET A 1 -7.72 20.00 12.17
C MET A 1 -7.03 18.65 12.31
N ILE A 2 -7.62 17.58 11.76
CA ILE A 2 -7.02 16.23 11.71
C ILE A 2 -6.72 15.94 10.25
N LEU A 3 -5.54 15.38 9.95
CA LEU A 3 -5.09 15.09 8.59
C LEU A 3 -4.82 13.58 8.43
N SER A 4 -5.51 12.95 7.48
CA SER A 4 -5.49 11.49 7.28
C SER A 4 -5.31 11.09 5.82
N ALA A 5 -4.48 11.82 5.06
CA ALA A 5 -4.23 11.57 3.64
C ALA A 5 -3.13 10.49 3.39
N GLY A 6 -2.78 9.72 4.42
CA GLY A 6 -1.69 8.73 4.38
C GLY A 6 -0.29 9.35 4.47
N ALA A 7 0.73 8.51 4.67
CA ALA A 7 2.11 8.94 4.93
C ALA A 7 2.68 9.86 3.83
N ILE A 8 2.30 9.61 2.57
CA ILE A 8 2.81 10.34 1.40
C ILE A 8 2.14 11.71 1.22
N ASN A 9 0.81 11.80 1.32
CA ASN A 9 0.10 13.04 0.98
C ASN A 9 -0.13 13.95 2.18
N SER A 10 -0.20 13.41 3.40
CA SER A 10 -0.32 14.23 4.61
C SER A 10 0.85 15.20 4.76
N GLN A 11 2.07 14.78 4.43
CA GLN A 11 3.26 15.64 4.48
C GLN A 11 3.13 16.82 3.50
N LYS A 12 2.65 16.56 2.27
CA LYS A 12 2.46 17.59 1.24
C LYS A 12 1.41 18.62 1.68
N ILE A 13 0.28 18.15 2.19
CA ILE A 13 -0.80 19.03 2.66
C ILE A 13 -0.34 19.91 3.83
N LEU A 14 0.56 19.40 4.68
CA LEU A 14 1.15 20.20 5.77
C LEU A 14 2.09 21.29 5.24
N MET A 15 2.79 21.04 4.13
CA MET A 15 3.70 22.02 3.52
C MET A 15 2.98 23.14 2.77
N LEU A 16 1.81 22.88 2.15
CA LEU A 16 1.04 23.89 1.41
C LEU A 16 0.74 25.19 2.20
N PRO A 17 0.32 25.14 3.48
CA PRO A 17 0.15 26.34 4.29
C PRO A 17 1.48 26.86 4.88
N GLY A 18 2.64 26.49 4.34
CA GLY A 18 3.93 26.98 4.80
C GLY A 18 4.50 26.31 6.05
N THR A 19 4.05 25.08 6.37
CA THR A 19 4.54 24.31 7.53
C THR A 19 5.42 23.13 7.07
N GLY A 20 6.74 23.31 7.09
CA GLY A 20 7.69 22.33 6.55
C GLY A 20 9.15 22.82 6.52
N PRO A 21 10.07 22.05 5.92
CA PRO A 21 11.47 22.43 5.79
C PRO A 21 11.61 23.69 4.92
N ARG A 22 12.34 24.70 5.43
CA ARG A 22 12.53 25.99 4.74
C ARG A 22 12.97 25.82 3.27
N LYS A 23 13.97 24.97 3.02
CA LYS A 23 14.52 24.76 1.66
C LYS A 23 13.47 24.22 0.68
N GLU A 24 12.59 23.31 1.13
CA GLU A 24 11.53 22.76 0.28
C GLU A 24 10.42 23.77 0.05
N LEU A 25 10.02 24.53 1.08
CA LEU A 25 9.01 25.58 0.93
C LEU A 25 9.48 26.70 -0.02
N GLU A 26 10.72 27.16 0.12
CA GLU A 26 11.33 28.18 -0.73
C GLU A 26 11.47 27.72 -2.20
N LYS A 27 11.70 26.43 -2.44
CA LYS A 27 11.76 25.86 -3.79
C LYS A 27 10.45 26.00 -4.56
N TYR A 28 9.32 26.04 -3.87
CA TYR A 28 7.97 26.17 -4.46
C TYR A 28 7.34 27.54 -4.20
N ASP A 29 8.14 28.55 -3.86
CA ASP A 29 7.69 29.92 -3.56
C ASP A 29 6.62 30.00 -2.45
N ILE A 30 6.66 29.06 -1.50
CA ILE A 30 5.73 29.02 -0.36
C ILE A 30 6.32 29.82 0.80
N GLN A 31 5.54 30.77 1.33
CA GLN A 31 5.91 31.52 2.52
C GLN A 31 6.07 30.58 3.72
N VAL A 32 7.21 30.67 4.41
CA VAL A 32 7.49 29.85 5.59
C VAL A 32 6.75 30.40 6.81
N ILE A 33 5.72 29.68 7.26
CA ILE A 33 5.00 29.98 8.51
C ILE A 33 5.64 29.25 9.69
N ARG A 34 6.01 27.98 9.52
CA ARG A 34 6.61 27.16 10.57
C ARG A 34 7.60 26.15 10.00
N ILE A 35 8.80 26.09 10.59
CA ILE A 35 9.84 25.15 10.19
C ILE A 35 9.73 23.88 11.02
N ILE A 36 9.41 22.76 10.38
CA ILE A 36 9.39 21.42 10.97
C ILE A 36 9.89 20.38 9.96
N SER A 37 10.45 19.28 10.46
CA SER A 37 10.92 18.16 9.63
C SER A 37 9.76 17.22 9.33
N VAL A 38 9.03 17.43 8.23
CA VAL A 38 7.87 16.58 7.86
C VAL A 38 8.24 15.34 7.03
N GLU A 39 9.37 15.36 6.32
CA GLU A 39 9.71 14.40 5.25
C GLU A 39 10.79 13.36 5.64
N ARG A 40 11.27 13.36 6.89
CA ARG A 40 12.55 12.71 7.25
C ARG A 40 12.45 11.35 7.94
N ASN A 41 11.26 10.83 8.13
CA ASN A 41 11.04 9.55 8.81
C ASN A 41 9.98 8.72 8.10
N LEU A 42 10.08 8.62 6.77
CA LEU A 42 9.29 7.65 6.02
C LEU A 42 9.86 6.27 6.32
N GLN A 43 9.04 5.42 6.93
CA GLN A 43 9.34 4.01 7.14
C GLN A 43 8.39 3.20 6.29
N ASP A 44 8.90 2.13 5.70
CA ASP A 44 8.13 1.16 4.94
C ASP A 44 8.69 -0.24 5.21
N HIS A 45 7.86 -1.25 5.01
CA HIS A 45 8.28 -2.64 5.08
C HIS A 45 8.73 -3.08 3.68
N ALA A 46 10.04 -3.26 3.50
CA ALA A 46 10.57 -3.86 2.28
C ALA A 46 10.09 -5.32 2.20
N ALA A 47 9.27 -5.62 1.20
CA ALA A 47 8.80 -6.97 0.91
C ALA A 47 9.54 -7.54 -0.30
N THR A 48 9.76 -8.86 -0.27
CA THR A 48 10.23 -9.61 -1.43
C THR A 48 9.26 -10.75 -1.72
N SER A 49 9.02 -11.02 -3.01
CA SER A 49 8.23 -12.18 -3.41
C SER A 49 9.13 -13.41 -3.39
N GLY A 50 8.65 -14.51 -2.80
CA GLY A 50 9.33 -15.81 -2.85
C GLY A 50 9.30 -16.43 -4.26
N PHE A 51 9.79 -17.67 -4.36
CA PHE A 51 9.75 -18.43 -5.61
C PHE A 51 8.32 -18.80 -5.98
N VAL A 52 7.94 -18.55 -7.24
CA VAL A 52 6.70 -19.08 -7.83
C VAL A 52 7.06 -20.26 -8.72
N ILE A 53 6.53 -21.43 -8.39
CA ILE A 53 6.69 -22.65 -9.20
C ILE A 53 5.35 -22.91 -9.89
N GLY A 54 5.35 -22.82 -11.22
CA GLY A 54 4.18 -23.19 -12.04
C GLY A 54 4.08 -24.71 -12.18
N LEU A 55 2.90 -25.26 -11.90
CA LEU A 55 2.56 -26.66 -12.19
C LEU A 55 1.53 -26.70 -13.34
N ASN A 56 1.44 -27.82 -14.06
CA ASN A 56 0.48 -27.96 -15.17
C ASN A 56 -1.00 -27.97 -14.72
N PHE A 57 -1.26 -28.24 -13.43
CA PHE A 57 -2.59 -28.19 -12.83
C PHE A 57 -2.50 -27.31 -11.57
N ILE A 58 -2.94 -26.06 -11.70
CA ILE A 58 -2.93 -25.08 -10.61
C ILE A 58 -4.31 -24.45 -10.46
N SER A 59 -4.77 -24.27 -9.22
CA SER A 59 -5.99 -23.54 -8.84
C SER A 59 -5.92 -22.03 -9.10
N THR A 60 -4.94 -21.59 -9.89
CA THR A 60 -4.80 -20.20 -10.35
C THR A 60 -4.95 -20.09 -11.86
N ASN A 61 -5.05 -21.22 -12.57
CA ASN A 61 -5.29 -21.26 -14.01
C ASN A 61 -6.77 -21.52 -14.27
N GLU A 62 -7.57 -20.50 -13.94
CA GLU A 62 -9.03 -20.55 -13.96
C GLU A 62 -9.57 -20.25 -15.36
N ASN A 63 -10.61 -20.98 -15.78
CA ASN A 63 -11.38 -20.67 -16.98
C ASN A 63 -12.61 -19.83 -16.61
N ILE A 64 -13.24 -19.20 -17.61
CA ILE A 64 -14.40 -18.31 -17.45
C ILE A 64 -15.52 -18.95 -16.62
N SER A 65 -15.83 -20.23 -16.86
CA SER A 65 -16.88 -20.92 -16.11
C SER A 65 -16.57 -21.07 -14.62
N MET A 66 -15.31 -21.23 -14.25
CA MET A 66 -14.87 -21.37 -12.85
C MET A 66 -14.91 -20.00 -12.15
N ILE A 67 -14.53 -18.93 -12.85
CA ILE A 67 -14.65 -17.56 -12.36
C ILE A 67 -16.13 -17.19 -12.11
N GLU A 68 -17.04 -17.57 -13.01
CA GLU A 68 -18.48 -17.33 -12.82
C GLU A 68 -19.03 -18.07 -11.60
N GLU A 69 -18.58 -19.30 -11.37
CA GLU A 69 -18.92 -20.08 -10.18
C GLU A 69 -18.40 -19.41 -8.89
N ASP A 70 -17.15 -18.97 -8.87
CA ASP A 70 -16.55 -18.26 -7.72
C ASP A 70 -17.29 -16.97 -7.39
N ILE A 71 -17.68 -16.18 -8.40
CA ILE A 71 -18.50 -14.98 -8.23
C ILE A 71 -19.88 -15.35 -7.65
N SER A 72 -20.51 -16.41 -8.15
CA SER A 72 -21.80 -16.86 -7.65
C SER A 72 -21.72 -17.35 -6.20
N ASN A 73 -20.68 -18.13 -5.87
CA ASN A 73 -20.41 -18.62 -4.52
C ASN A 73 -20.16 -17.47 -3.54
N TYR A 74 -19.38 -16.46 -3.94
CA TYR A 74 -19.18 -15.27 -3.13
C TYR A 74 -20.49 -14.50 -2.92
N ARG A 75 -21.29 -14.33 -3.97
CA ARG A 75 -22.56 -13.59 -3.89
C ARG A 75 -23.61 -14.27 -3.01
N ILE A 76 -23.70 -15.60 -3.06
CA ILE A 76 -24.76 -16.37 -2.39
C ILE A 76 -24.34 -16.76 -0.96
N ALA A 77 -23.12 -17.24 -0.80
CA ALA A 77 -22.65 -17.83 0.46
C ALA A 77 -21.60 -16.97 1.18
N TYR A 78 -21.15 -15.85 0.60
CA TYR A 78 -19.99 -15.07 1.08
C TYR A 78 -18.76 -15.93 1.34
N GLY A 79 -18.54 -16.92 0.47
CA GLY A 79 -17.43 -17.86 0.54
C GLY A 79 -16.74 -18.06 -0.81
N GLY A 80 -15.79 -18.99 -0.84
CA GLY A 80 -14.96 -19.23 -2.02
C GLY A 80 -13.72 -18.34 -2.07
N PRO A 81 -12.87 -18.49 -3.10
CA PRO A 81 -11.54 -17.88 -3.17
C PRO A 81 -11.57 -16.34 -3.19
N LEU A 82 -12.69 -15.73 -3.61
CA LEU A 82 -12.85 -14.26 -3.60
C LEU A 82 -13.03 -13.65 -2.21
N PHE A 83 -13.28 -14.47 -1.18
CA PHE A 83 -13.30 -14.05 0.22
C PHE A 83 -11.90 -14.13 0.87
N GLU A 84 -10.96 -14.86 0.26
CA GLU A 84 -9.62 -15.07 0.79
C GLU A 84 -8.63 -14.01 0.29
N THR A 85 -7.58 -13.75 1.06
CA THR A 85 -6.50 -12.79 0.71
C THR A 85 -5.47 -13.40 -0.26
N GLY A 86 -5.66 -14.65 -0.67
CA GLY A 86 -4.82 -15.37 -1.62
C GLY A 86 -3.36 -15.48 -1.17
N THR A 87 -2.44 -15.29 -2.13
CA THR A 87 -0.98 -15.46 -1.95
C THR A 87 -0.33 -14.39 -1.07
N LEU A 88 -1.06 -13.37 -0.60
CA LEU A 88 -0.53 -12.36 0.33
C LEU A 88 -0.08 -12.97 1.66
N SER A 89 -0.56 -14.18 2.00
CA SER A 89 -0.07 -14.99 3.11
C SER A 89 1.38 -15.46 2.97
N SER A 90 1.93 -15.48 1.76
CA SER A 90 3.30 -15.96 1.46
C SER A 90 4.35 -14.85 1.44
N LEU A 91 3.98 -13.60 1.77
CA LEU A 91 4.91 -12.48 1.84
C LEU A 91 5.80 -12.62 3.08
N TRP A 92 7.11 -12.72 2.86
CA TRP A 92 8.11 -12.71 3.92
C TRP A 92 8.69 -11.31 4.09
N PHE A 93 8.78 -10.87 5.35
CA PHE A 93 9.39 -9.59 5.72
C PHE A 93 10.69 -9.84 6.47
N HIS A 94 11.79 -9.25 5.97
CA HIS A 94 13.05 -9.19 6.70
C HIS A 94 13.15 -7.89 7.48
N THR A 95 13.22 -7.96 8.80
CA THR A 95 13.52 -6.78 9.63
C THR A 95 14.91 -6.90 10.24
N ASN A 96 15.91 -6.34 9.55
CA ASN A 96 17.15 -5.93 10.23
C ASN A 96 16.92 -4.51 10.76
N ILE A 97 16.51 -4.40 12.02
CA ILE A 97 16.64 -3.14 12.76
C ILE A 97 18.04 -3.19 13.39
N LEU A 98 18.98 -2.43 12.80
CA LEU A 98 20.17 -1.96 13.51
C LEU A 98 19.78 -0.76 14.38
#